data_AF-A0A522IFV0-F1
#
_entry.id   AF-A0A522IFV0-F1
#
_cell.length_a   1.000
_cell.length_b   1.000
_cell.length_c   1.000
_cell.angle_alpha   90.00
_cell.angle_beta   90.00
_cell.angle_gamma   90.00
#
_symmetry.space_group_name_H-M   'P 1'
#
loop_
_entity.id
_entity.type
_entity.pdbx_description
1 polymer ?
#
loop_
_entity_poly.entity_id
_entity_poly.type
_entity_poly.pdbx_seq_one_letter_code
_entity_poly.pdbx_strand_id
1 'polypeptide(L)'
;MFRLLLVMSLPAGLGLAQAQNAEVDELAADQISVRELMRLDTALALSQVRKKLHESTRSSGNAGEASRTREGGPVLTAIYGVGKKLAAEVRVGTRTYVYMRGHPFPVGQRTADKAGFVLRGMDNACVRLEKEARELELCLAGRPGYGG
;
A
#
# COMPACT_ATOMS: atom_id res chain seq x y z
N MET A 1 -16.95 15.67 -89.07
CA MET A 1 -17.98 16.31 -88.22
C MET A 1 -18.35 15.34 -87.12
N PHE A 2 -18.09 15.67 -85.85
CA PHE A 2 -18.81 15.29 -84.61
C PHE A 2 -17.91 15.67 -83.42
N ARG A 3 -18.00 16.93 -82.97
CA ARG A 3 -18.74 17.42 -81.79
C ARG A 3 -18.06 17.07 -80.46
N LEU A 4 -17.30 18.07 -79.99
CA LEU A 4 -16.86 18.32 -78.62
C LEU A 4 -18.00 18.06 -77.61
N LEU A 5 -17.72 17.25 -76.57
CA LEU A 5 -18.50 17.28 -75.34
C LEU A 5 -17.62 17.84 -74.22
N LEU A 6 -17.93 19.09 -73.89
CA LEU A 6 -17.45 19.84 -72.75
C LEU A 6 -18.11 19.23 -71.49
N VAL A 7 -17.33 18.50 -70.68
CA VAL A 7 -17.79 18.05 -69.36
C VAL A 7 -17.54 19.19 -68.37
N MET A 8 -18.63 19.84 -67.98
CA MET A 8 -18.71 20.84 -66.92
C MET A 8 -18.25 20.22 -65.60
N SER A 9 -17.31 20.91 -64.95
CA SER A 9 -16.87 20.68 -63.58
C SER A 9 -17.97 21.09 -62.59
N LEU A 10 -18.25 20.23 -61.60
CA LEU A 10 -18.98 20.57 -60.38
C LEU A 10 -18.02 20.48 -59.18
N PRO A 11 -17.81 21.55 -58.40
CA PRO A 11 -17.13 21.43 -57.11
C PRO A 11 -18.17 21.12 -56.03
N ALA A 12 -18.32 19.86 -55.66
CA ALA A 12 -19.00 19.45 -54.44
C ALA A 12 -17.96 19.25 -53.33
N GLY A 13 -17.55 20.32 -52.65
CA GLY A 13 -16.40 20.29 -51.75
C GLY A 13 -16.49 21.11 -50.46
N LEU A 14 -17.68 21.55 -50.02
CA LEU A 14 -17.80 22.40 -48.81
C LEU A 14 -18.36 21.70 -47.54
N GLY A 15 -18.76 20.42 -47.61
CA GLY A 15 -19.37 19.72 -46.45
C GLY A 15 -18.40 19.02 -45.51
N LEU A 16 -17.24 18.55 -46.00
CA LEU A 16 -16.31 17.71 -45.22
C LEU A 16 -15.48 18.50 -44.20
N ALA A 17 -15.21 19.78 -44.45
CA ALA A 17 -14.39 20.61 -43.57
C ALA A 17 -15.12 20.98 -42.27
N GLN A 18 -16.45 21.12 -42.28
CA GLN A 18 -17.21 21.52 -41.07
C GLN A 18 -17.34 20.36 -40.08
N ALA A 19 -17.53 19.13 -40.57
CA ALA A 19 -17.60 17.94 -39.72
C ALA A 19 -16.26 17.63 -39.03
N GLN A 20 -15.15 17.78 -39.73
CA GLN A 20 -13.80 17.57 -39.17
C GLN A 20 -13.47 18.60 -38.08
N ASN A 21 -13.89 19.86 -38.24
CA ASN A 21 -13.67 20.87 -37.22
C ASN A 21 -14.50 20.62 -35.95
N ALA A 22 -15.72 20.09 -36.08
CA ALA A 22 -16.56 19.74 -34.93
C ALA A 22 -15.96 18.57 -34.12
N GLU A 23 -15.43 17.55 -34.79
CA GLU A 23 -14.76 16.41 -34.14
C GLU A 23 -13.49 16.85 -33.40
N VAL A 24 -12.67 17.71 -34.02
CA VAL A 24 -11.47 18.27 -33.36
C VAL A 24 -11.82 19.13 -32.14
N ASP A 25 -12.92 19.88 -32.17
CA ASP A 25 -13.39 20.69 -31.04
C ASP A 25 -13.89 19.82 -29.88
N GLU A 26 -14.59 18.72 -30.17
CA GLU A 26 -15.03 17.73 -29.18
C GLU A 26 -13.85 17.01 -28.51
N LEU A 27 -12.85 16.58 -29.31
CA LEU A 27 -11.61 16.04 -28.78
C LEU A 27 -10.83 17.05 -27.92
N ALA A 28 -10.82 18.33 -28.31
CA ALA A 28 -10.19 19.39 -27.53
C ALA A 28 -10.92 19.62 -26.20
N ALA A 29 -12.25 19.60 -26.19
CA ALA A 29 -13.07 19.70 -24.99
C ALA A 29 -12.86 18.52 -24.03
N ASP A 30 -12.74 17.29 -24.56
CA ASP A 30 -12.45 16.10 -23.77
C ASP A 30 -11.05 16.16 -23.15
N GLN A 31 -10.04 16.60 -23.93
CA GLN A 31 -8.67 16.80 -23.40
C GLN A 31 -8.60 17.83 -22.28
N ILE A 32 -9.41 18.89 -22.34
CA ILE A 32 -9.51 19.88 -21.25
C ILE A 32 -10.11 19.21 -20.01
N SER A 33 -11.19 18.45 -20.17
CA SER A 33 -11.88 17.76 -19.08
C SER A 33 -10.97 16.75 -18.38
N VAL A 34 -10.24 15.92 -19.15
CA VAL A 34 -9.26 14.97 -18.62
C VAL A 34 -8.12 15.69 -17.89
N ARG A 35 -7.63 16.81 -18.43
CA ARG A 35 -6.56 17.60 -17.80
C ARG A 35 -7.00 18.17 -16.45
N GLU A 36 -8.22 18.68 -16.35
CA GLU A 36 -8.74 19.22 -15.09
C GLU A 36 -8.97 18.12 -14.05
N LEU A 37 -9.50 16.97 -14.47
CA LEU A 37 -9.66 15.82 -13.58
C LEU A 37 -8.30 15.33 -13.05
N MET A 38 -7.30 15.21 -13.92
CA MET A 38 -5.95 14.82 -13.52
C MET A 38 -5.30 15.81 -12.54
N ARG A 39 -5.56 17.11 -12.69
CA ARG A 39 -5.09 18.14 -11.74
C ARG A 39 -5.71 17.96 -10.37
N LEU A 40 -7.01 17.68 -10.30
CA LEU A 40 -7.72 17.42 -9.05
C LEU A 40 -7.21 16.14 -8.37
N ASP A 41 -7.08 15.04 -9.11
CA ASP A 41 -6.57 13.77 -8.59
C ASP A 41 -5.15 13.93 -8.05
N THR A 42 -4.30 14.65 -8.77
CA THR A 42 -2.93 14.94 -8.33
C THR A 42 -2.93 15.76 -7.04
N ALA A 43 -3.77 16.79 -6.96
CA ALA A 43 -3.90 17.61 -5.76
C ALA A 43 -4.37 16.79 -4.55
N LEU A 44 -5.34 15.89 -4.74
CA LEU A 44 -5.83 14.99 -3.70
C LEU A 44 -4.74 14.00 -3.24
N ALA A 45 -4.06 13.35 -4.17
CA ALA A 45 -2.97 12.41 -3.88
C ALA A 45 -1.85 13.10 -3.08
N LEU A 46 -1.41 14.29 -3.52
CA LEU A 46 -0.42 15.08 -2.80
C LEU A 46 -0.89 15.49 -1.41
N SER A 47 -2.17 15.87 -1.26
CA SER A 47 -2.72 16.23 0.05
C SER A 47 -2.70 15.05 1.03
N GLN A 48 -2.97 13.83 0.56
CA GLN A 48 -2.93 12.62 1.38
C GLN A 48 -1.49 12.29 1.81
N VAL A 49 -0.53 12.40 0.90
CA VAL A 49 0.89 12.20 1.22
C VAL A 49 1.37 13.23 2.26
N ARG A 50 1.02 14.51 2.07
CA ARG A 50 1.34 15.57 3.04
C ARG A 50 0.70 15.33 4.41
N LYS A 51 -0.56 14.90 4.45
CA LYS A 51 -1.25 14.53 5.71
C LYS A 51 -0.53 13.37 6.40
N LYS A 52 -0.19 12.30 5.68
CA LYS A 52 0.55 11.15 6.23
C LYS A 52 1.94 11.55 6.76
N LEU A 53 2.65 12.42 6.05
CA LEU A 53 3.96 12.92 6.49
C LEU A 53 3.81 13.71 7.79
N HIS A 54 2.87 14.65 7.82
CA HIS A 54 2.62 15.49 8.99
C HIS A 54 2.07 14.70 10.18
N GLU A 55 1.24 13.69 9.95
CA GLU A 55 0.81 12.73 10.97
C GLU A 55 1.99 11.89 11.47
N SER A 56 2.91 11.47 10.61
CA SER A 56 4.15 10.80 11.03
C SER A 56 5.03 11.73 11.88
N THR A 57 5.12 13.03 11.53
CA THR A 57 5.86 14.03 12.32
C THR A 57 5.18 14.33 13.66
N ARG A 58 3.83 14.36 13.72
CA ARG A 58 3.07 14.59 14.97
C ARG A 58 2.96 13.34 15.85
N SER A 59 2.83 12.16 15.25
CA SER A 59 2.82 10.86 15.93
C SER A 59 4.19 10.53 16.54
N SER A 60 5.28 11.11 16.01
CA SER A 60 6.58 11.11 16.68
C SER A 60 6.60 11.86 18.01
N GLY A 61 5.52 12.58 18.38
CA GLY A 61 5.38 13.29 19.66
C GLY A 61 4.17 12.88 20.51
N ASN A 62 3.27 11.99 20.04
CA ASN A 62 2.09 11.60 20.83
C ASN A 62 1.47 10.26 20.39
N ALA A 63 2.25 9.17 20.45
CA ALA A 63 1.75 7.81 20.27
C ALA A 63 1.47 7.14 21.63
N GLY A 64 0.46 7.65 22.34
CA GLY A 64 -0.40 6.84 23.22
C GLY A 64 -1.76 6.82 22.54
N GLU A 65 -2.43 5.70 22.31
CA GLU A 65 -2.85 4.75 23.32
C GLU A 65 -3.40 3.49 22.61
N ALA A 66 -2.58 2.47 22.41
CA ALA A 66 -3.02 1.11 22.11
C ALA A 66 -1.93 0.13 22.50
N SER A 67 -2.15 -0.54 23.62
CA SER A 67 -1.21 -1.39 24.36
C SER A 67 -0.05 -0.63 24.99
N ARG A 68 0.00 -0.64 26.32
CA ARG A 68 1.17 -0.27 27.12
C ARG A 68 2.28 -1.29 26.90
N THR A 69 2.74 -1.45 25.67
CA THR A 69 4.05 -2.03 25.40
C THR A 69 5.03 -0.97 25.89
N ARG A 70 5.61 -1.23 27.07
CA ARG A 70 6.76 -0.48 27.62
C ARG A 70 7.60 0.04 26.46
N GLU A 71 7.86 1.34 26.43
CA GLU A 71 8.73 1.99 25.45
C GLU A 71 10.01 1.14 25.28
N GLY A 72 10.15 0.46 24.12
CA GLY A 72 11.25 -0.49 23.84
C GLY A 72 10.92 -2.00 23.91
N GLY A 73 9.69 -2.41 24.19
CA GLY A 73 9.24 -3.80 24.14
C GLY A 73 9.10 -4.36 22.71
N PRO A 74 9.04 -5.70 22.55
CA PRO A 74 8.88 -6.31 21.24
C PRO A 74 7.48 -6.06 20.68
N VAL A 75 7.38 -5.85 19.37
CA VAL A 75 6.14 -5.58 18.65
C VAL A 75 6.05 -6.50 17.44
N LEU A 76 4.92 -7.20 17.29
CA LEU A 76 4.62 -7.97 16.08
C LEU A 76 4.22 -7.00 14.97
N THR A 77 4.96 -7.01 13.86
CA THR A 77 4.71 -6.13 12.72
C THR A 77 4.00 -6.83 11.57
N ALA A 78 4.24 -8.13 11.36
CA ALA A 78 3.60 -8.89 10.29
C ALA A 78 3.57 -10.39 10.58
N ILE A 79 2.61 -11.09 9.97
CA ILE A 79 2.57 -12.55 9.83
C ILE A 79 2.31 -12.86 8.35
N TYR A 80 3.07 -13.79 7.78
CA TYR A 80 2.91 -14.21 6.38
C TYR A 80 3.08 -15.72 6.21
N GLY A 81 2.61 -16.23 5.07
CA GLY A 81 2.60 -17.66 4.77
C GLY A 81 1.40 -18.39 5.38
N VAL A 82 1.38 -19.72 5.23
CA VAL A 82 0.28 -20.58 5.69
C VAL A 82 0.79 -21.94 6.16
N GLY A 83 0.04 -22.58 7.07
CA GLY A 83 0.31 -23.95 7.52
C GLY A 83 1.68 -24.12 8.16
N LYS A 84 2.53 -24.98 7.59
CA LYS A 84 3.88 -25.26 8.09
C LYS A 84 4.91 -24.19 7.73
N LYS A 85 4.64 -23.35 6.73
CA LYS A 85 5.53 -22.29 6.24
C LYS A 85 5.12 -20.90 6.76
N LEU A 86 4.49 -20.86 7.92
CA LEU A 86 4.08 -19.63 8.57
C LEU A 86 5.32 -18.93 9.15
N ALA A 87 5.36 -17.61 9.02
CA ALA A 87 6.44 -16.76 9.48
C ALA A 87 5.90 -15.49 10.13
N ALA A 88 6.65 -14.92 11.07
CA ALA A 88 6.29 -13.69 11.75
C ALA A 88 7.48 -12.75 11.89
N GLU A 89 7.22 -11.46 11.72
CA GLU A 89 8.19 -10.38 11.94
C GLU A 89 7.95 -9.71 13.28
N VAL A 90 8.95 -9.75 14.14
CA VAL A 90 8.92 -9.13 15.46
C VAL A 90 10.03 -8.08 15.54
N ARG A 91 9.65 -6.83 15.79
CA ARG A 91 10.57 -5.73 15.97
C ARG A 91 10.88 -5.54 17.45
N VAL A 92 12.16 -5.46 17.79
CA VAL A 92 12.66 -5.19 19.14
C VAL A 92 13.64 -4.01 19.06
N GLY A 93 13.22 -2.85 19.55
CA GLY A 93 13.93 -1.60 19.31
C GLY A 93 14.03 -1.29 17.80
N THR A 94 15.25 -1.19 17.28
CA THR A 94 15.53 -0.94 15.86
C THR A 94 15.75 -2.19 15.02
N ARG A 95 15.77 -3.38 15.64
CA ARG A 95 16.04 -4.65 14.95
C ARG A 95 14.75 -5.39 14.65
N THR A 96 14.68 -5.98 13.46
CA THR A 96 13.59 -6.88 13.06
C THR A 96 14.09 -8.31 13.05
N TYR A 97 13.32 -9.19 13.69
CA TYR A 97 13.59 -10.62 13.75
C TYR A 97 12.48 -11.37 13.01
N VAL A 98 12.87 -12.32 12.17
CA VAL A 98 11.94 -13.18 11.44
C VAL A 98 11.91 -14.54 12.13
N TYR A 99 10.74 -14.96 12.61
CA TYR A 99 10.51 -16.27 13.21
C TYR A 99 9.75 -17.18 12.26
N MET A 100 10.13 -18.46 12.21
CA MET A 100 9.49 -19.49 11.38
C MET A 100 8.84 -20.55 12.25
N ARG A 101 7.67 -21.06 11.85
CA ARG A 101 6.93 -22.03 12.66
C ARG A 101 7.75 -23.31 12.82
N GLY A 102 7.84 -23.79 14.06
CA GLY A 102 8.63 -24.97 14.40
C GLY A 102 10.13 -24.70 14.63
N HIS A 103 10.58 -23.46 14.45
CA HIS A 103 11.95 -23.05 14.73
C HIS A 103 11.99 -22.13 15.95
N PRO A 104 12.73 -22.50 17.02
CA PRO A 104 12.75 -21.73 18.26
C PRO A 104 13.47 -20.38 18.13
N PHE A 105 14.35 -20.21 17.13
CA PHE A 105 15.17 -19.02 16.96
C PHE A 105 14.82 -18.26 15.69
N PRO A 106 15.14 -16.96 15.62
CA PRO A 106 15.02 -16.19 14.39
C PRO A 106 15.81 -16.83 13.23
N VAL A 107 15.32 -16.63 12.01
CA VAL A 107 16.01 -17.05 10.78
C VAL A 107 17.42 -16.47 10.76
N GLY A 108 18.39 -17.32 10.44
CA GLY A 108 19.82 -16.95 10.41
C GLY A 108 20.50 -16.98 11.78
N GLN A 109 19.78 -17.29 12.87
CA GLN A 109 20.33 -17.41 14.22
C GLN A 109 20.28 -18.86 14.72
N ARG A 110 21.29 -19.26 15.49
CA ARG A 110 21.37 -20.59 16.13
C ARG A 110 21.07 -20.53 17.63
N THR A 111 21.06 -19.33 18.21
CA THR A 111 20.82 -19.08 19.64
C THR A 111 20.00 -17.80 19.79
N ALA A 112 19.31 -17.64 20.91
CA ALA A 112 18.71 -16.37 21.27
C ALA A 112 19.82 -15.35 21.61
N ASP A 113 19.89 -14.24 20.89
CA ASP A 113 20.77 -13.12 21.23
C ASP A 113 20.40 -12.50 22.60
N LYS A 114 21.18 -11.53 23.11
CA LYS A 114 20.84 -10.80 24.36
C LYS A 114 19.45 -10.14 24.37
N ALA A 115 18.93 -9.79 23.20
CA ALA A 115 17.56 -9.30 23.02
C ALA A 115 16.58 -10.39 22.55
N GLY A 116 17.10 -11.58 22.24
CA GLY A 116 16.42 -12.64 21.53
C GLY A 116 15.36 -13.33 22.38
N PHE A 117 14.19 -13.49 21.80
CA PHE A 117 13.11 -14.29 22.33
C PHE A 117 13.16 -15.69 21.70
N VAL A 118 12.70 -16.69 22.44
CA VAL A 118 12.50 -18.05 21.92
C VAL A 118 11.05 -18.20 21.45
N LEU A 119 10.85 -18.68 20.23
CA LEU A 119 9.51 -18.97 19.73
C LEU A 119 8.95 -20.21 20.43
N ARG A 120 7.79 -20.06 21.09
CA ARG A 120 7.03 -21.17 21.66
C ARG A 120 5.91 -21.63 20.76
N GLY A 121 5.30 -20.70 20.03
CA GLY A 121 4.29 -21.03 19.03
C GLY A 121 3.81 -19.78 18.32
N MET A 122 3.07 -19.98 17.24
CA MET A 122 2.35 -18.90 16.59
C MET A 122 1.22 -19.45 15.75
N ASP A 123 0.21 -18.63 15.52
CA ASP A 123 -0.90 -18.84 14.60
C ASP A 123 -0.96 -17.67 13.59
N ASN A 124 -2.06 -17.57 12.84
CA ASN A 124 -2.17 -16.60 11.75
C ASN A 124 -2.36 -15.15 12.24
N ALA A 125 -2.52 -14.92 13.54
CA ALA A 125 -2.79 -13.61 14.13
C ALA A 125 -1.85 -13.26 15.29
N CYS A 126 -1.38 -14.25 16.04
CA CYS A 126 -0.61 -14.08 17.26
C CYS A 126 0.67 -14.94 17.31
N VAL A 127 1.68 -14.45 18.01
CA VAL A 127 2.96 -15.11 18.24
C VAL A 127 3.23 -15.18 19.73
N ARG A 128 3.59 -16.37 20.22
CA ARG A 128 4.00 -16.64 21.60
C ARG A 128 5.52 -16.79 21.67
N LEU A 129 6.14 -15.91 22.44
CA LEU A 129 7.56 -15.76 22.63
C LEU A 129 7.91 -15.98 24.11
N GLU A 130 9.10 -16.48 24.40
CA GLU A 130 9.60 -16.57 25.77
C GLU A 130 10.95 -15.89 25.90
N LYS A 131 11.13 -15.16 27.01
CA LYS A 131 12.42 -14.62 27.44
C LYS A 131 12.55 -14.79 28.95
N GLU A 132 13.66 -15.38 29.41
CA GLU A 132 13.96 -15.51 30.85
C GLU A 132 12.79 -16.13 31.65
N ALA A 133 12.20 -17.21 31.12
CA ALA A 133 11.02 -17.89 31.68
C ALA A 133 9.73 -17.04 31.77
N ARG A 134 9.68 -15.89 31.08
CA ARG A 134 8.45 -15.11 30.88
C ARG A 134 7.92 -15.31 29.48
N GLU A 135 6.68 -15.76 29.39
CA GLU A 135 5.96 -15.86 28.13
C GLU A 135 5.32 -14.51 27.77
N LEU A 136 5.35 -14.19 26.48
CA LEU A 136 4.80 -12.98 25.91
C LEU A 136 4.05 -13.33 24.63
N GLU A 137 2.81 -12.89 24.55
CA GLU A 137 1.98 -13.01 23.36
C GLU A 137 1.87 -11.66 22.65
N LEU A 138 2.14 -11.66 21.36
CA LEU A 138 2.04 -10.49 20.49
C LEU A 138 1.07 -10.79 19.36
N CYS A 139 0.08 -9.92 19.14
CA CYS A 139 -0.94 -10.08 18.10
C CYS A 139 -0.99 -8.88 17.16
N LEU A 140 -1.40 -9.11 15.91
CA LEU A 140 -1.62 -8.04 14.95
C LEU A 140 -2.81 -7.17 15.38
N ALA A 141 -2.63 -5.84 15.36
CA ALA A 141 -3.71 -4.90 15.62
C ALA A 141 -4.72 -4.97 14.46
N GLY A 142 -5.94 -5.43 14.76
CA GLY A 142 -6.97 -5.65 13.73
C GLY A 142 -8.00 -6.73 14.08
N ARG A 143 -7.84 -7.45 15.19
CA ARG A 143 -8.92 -8.27 15.74
C ARG A 143 -9.48 -7.68 17.04
N PRO A 144 -10.74 -7.26 17.08
CA PRO A 144 -11.43 -7.02 18.34
C PRO A 144 -11.60 -8.37 19.06
N GLY A 145 -11.02 -8.46 20.26
CA GLY A 145 -11.47 -9.32 21.35
C GLY A 145 -11.32 -10.83 21.18
N TYR A 146 -10.39 -11.41 21.94
CA TYR A 146 -10.71 -12.62 22.69
C TYR A 146 -10.13 -12.46 24.10
N GLY A 147 -10.80 -11.63 24.90
CA GLY A 147 -10.78 -11.73 26.35
C GLY A 147 -11.96 -12.62 26.73
N GLY A 148 -11.65 -13.81 27.26
CA GLY A 148 -12.58 -14.62 28.03
C GLY A 148 -12.32 -14.40 29.51
#